data_AF-A0A8J1Z179-F1
#
_entry.id   AF-A0A8J1Z179-F1
#
_cell.length_a   1.000
_cell.length_b   1.000
_cell.length_c   1.000
_cell.angle_alpha   90.00
_cell.angle_beta   90.00
_cell.angle_gamma   90.00
#
_symmetry.space_group_name_H-M   'P 1'
#
loop_
_entity.id
_entity.type
_entity.pdbx_description
1 polymer ?
#
loop_
_entity_poly.entity_id
_entity_poly.type
_entity_poly.pdbx_seq_one_letter_code
_entity_poly.pdbx_strand_id
1 'polypeptide(L)'
;MFFSPASSARAGVRQWTASRPAARSFRNFQTGGSSSSTASVIQCRPCAAHPARVDTATGDRRSVPCSVPHAKFFSSTSTTGPGEQNKGRGSLSLPEDFVRKDSKVRTRAHIDRKEFIRKHSSQLDSEYSFSSELGAGGFANVFLVTHKLTGQLRAAKRIHKSKLKGNWEMLENEVKAMQDLDHPHICKLYEHFEEEEYVYLILEYLQGVDLFEHMLNVFSDETHEPQGRFNEYEAAVLMRHMLKAVFCCHSSNIVHRDIKPENFMFANKVDATPDLRMIDLGLSKRDQQAGDGNITGVEGTLAYMAPEMLRGEPYNRKCDVWPLGAICYIMLCGEPLFTLTDDNAAVQEIQNGNFVKRKLQEKRRILSPDAMSFLKATLAFDPSRRLSAKHALCHPFVMKTYMEDGLVSERDPEKLKKILSMGEVLERMRRFSELSTLKRSSLIVLAHMIGTSADEMEAYRLTFRQLDTDGSGSLSLEEFKEGIQRESLRLDQKPIEFPANFNDEIWPAVDLNESDDINFTEFLAACLSSDQYNESHWRAVFQVLDVNKNGHLSAEDFRELFHDNEEKEVLDIWHEICDKDDGTLSAEQYIHFMQNEVPA
;
A
#
# COMPACT_ATOMS: atom_id res chain seq x y z
N MET A 1 14.88 5.56 38.15
CA MET A 1 13.44 5.86 38.38
C MET A 1 12.89 6.43 37.08
N PHE A 2 11.68 5.97 36.69
CA PHE A 2 10.89 6.33 35.48
C PHE A 2 11.37 5.65 34.18
N PHE A 3 10.57 4.88 33.41
CA PHE A 3 9.22 4.32 33.56
C PHE A 3 9.22 2.92 32.92
N SER A 4 8.80 1.91 33.68
CA SER A 4 8.17 0.68 33.18
C SER A 4 6.67 0.98 33.15
N PRO A 5 5.91 0.72 32.08
CA PRO A 5 4.48 0.57 32.21
C PRO A 5 4.23 -0.80 32.82
N ALA A 6 3.86 -0.80 34.11
CA ALA A 6 3.14 -1.92 34.66
C ALA A 6 1.88 -2.13 33.81
N SER A 7 1.82 -3.31 33.23
CA SER A 7 0.63 -4.02 32.80
C SER A 7 -0.54 -3.85 33.78
N SER A 8 -1.52 -3.01 33.45
CA SER A 8 -2.93 -3.20 33.84
C SER A 8 -3.83 -2.14 33.18
N ALA A 9 -3.93 -2.17 31.86
CA ALA A 9 -5.09 -1.68 31.14
C ALA A 9 -5.20 -2.52 29.88
N ARG A 10 -6.35 -3.20 29.70
CA ARG A 10 -6.64 -4.07 28.56
C ARG A 10 -6.53 -3.29 27.24
N ALA A 11 -5.34 -3.20 26.68
CA ALA A 11 -5.18 -3.27 25.23
C ALA A 11 -5.32 -4.76 24.91
N GLY A 12 -6.41 -5.14 24.23
CA GLY A 12 -6.67 -6.53 23.89
C GLY A 12 -5.58 -7.04 22.94
N VAL A 13 -4.52 -7.63 23.49
CA VAL A 13 -3.68 -8.55 22.72
C VAL A 13 -4.61 -9.69 22.33
N ARG A 14 -4.98 -9.75 21.04
CA ARG A 14 -5.69 -10.91 20.52
C ARG A 14 -4.70 -12.09 20.61
N GLN A 15 -4.84 -12.92 21.64
CA GLN A 15 -3.94 -14.03 21.90
C GLN A 15 -4.29 -15.22 20.99
N TRP A 16 -3.25 -15.91 20.50
CA TRP A 16 -3.36 -17.23 19.89
C TRP A 16 -3.82 -18.26 20.95
N THR A 17 -5.12 -18.35 21.21
CA THR A 17 -5.66 -19.40 22.09
C THR A 17 -5.81 -20.69 21.28
N ALA A 18 -4.89 -21.63 21.48
CA ALA A 18 -4.95 -22.96 20.86
C ALA A 18 -6.15 -23.75 21.41
N SER A 19 -7.26 -23.74 20.68
CA SER A 19 -8.36 -24.68 20.90
C SER A 19 -7.94 -26.06 20.38
N ARG A 20 -7.43 -26.92 21.27
CA ARG A 20 -7.18 -28.34 20.92
C ARG A 20 -8.51 -29.04 20.58
N PRO A 21 -8.61 -29.83 19.49
CA PRO A 21 -9.74 -30.73 19.32
C PRO A 21 -9.62 -31.86 20.34
N ALA A 22 -10.53 -31.93 21.31
CA ALA A 22 -10.58 -33.04 22.24
C ALA A 22 -11.07 -34.31 21.53
N ALA A 23 -10.19 -35.30 21.40
CA ALA A 23 -10.55 -36.64 20.94
C ALA A 23 -11.32 -37.41 22.03
N ARG A 24 -12.58 -37.76 21.72
CA ARG A 24 -13.43 -38.89 22.19
C ARG A 24 -13.40 -39.33 23.66
N SER A 25 -14.59 -39.36 24.29
CA SER A 25 -15.20 -40.60 24.84
C SER A 25 -16.52 -40.32 25.57
N PHE A 26 -17.57 -41.07 25.24
CA PHE A 26 -18.83 -41.17 25.98
C PHE A 26 -18.63 -41.58 27.45
N ARG A 27 -19.36 -40.96 28.39
CA ARG A 27 -20.19 -41.63 29.41
C ARG A 27 -20.98 -40.62 30.27
N ASN A 28 -22.26 -40.93 30.47
CA ASN A 28 -23.22 -40.26 31.35
C ASN A 28 -22.69 -40.10 32.80
N PHE A 29 -23.02 -38.99 33.47
CA PHE A 29 -23.76 -39.01 34.75
C PHE A 29 -24.25 -37.60 35.16
N GLN A 30 -25.38 -37.64 35.87
CA GLN A 30 -26.26 -36.56 36.31
C GLN A 30 -25.75 -35.74 37.53
N THR A 31 -26.28 -34.50 37.59
CA THR A 31 -26.72 -33.72 38.77
C THR A 31 -25.72 -33.16 39.79
N GLY A 32 -25.81 -31.84 40.02
CA GLY A 32 -25.59 -31.26 41.36
C GLY A 32 -25.01 -29.84 41.42
N GLY A 33 -25.87 -28.82 41.56
CA GLY A 33 -25.72 -27.76 42.58
C GLY A 33 -24.69 -26.63 42.42
N SER A 34 -25.16 -25.49 41.89
CA SER A 34 -25.05 -24.10 42.42
C SER A 34 -23.75 -23.60 43.12
N SER A 35 -23.09 -22.55 42.58
CA SER A 35 -23.43 -21.14 42.87
C SER A 35 -22.42 -20.11 42.27
N SER A 36 -22.99 -19.15 41.54
CA SER A 36 -22.65 -17.72 41.35
C SER A 36 -21.19 -17.22 41.19
N SER A 37 -20.91 -16.63 40.02
CA SER A 37 -20.61 -15.20 39.90
C SER A 37 -20.78 -14.72 38.45
N THR A 38 -21.28 -13.50 38.31
CA THR A 38 -21.89 -12.86 37.12
C THR A 38 -20.86 -12.38 36.09
N ALA A 39 -21.03 -12.80 34.83
CA ALA A 39 -20.37 -12.21 33.66
C ALA A 39 -21.42 -11.57 32.74
N SER A 40 -21.25 -10.27 32.48
CA SER A 40 -22.08 -9.48 31.58
C SER A 40 -21.75 -9.85 30.12
N VAL A 41 -22.65 -10.59 29.48
CA VAL A 41 -22.65 -10.87 28.04
C VAL A 41 -23.44 -9.76 27.35
N ILE A 42 -22.82 -8.99 26.46
CA ILE A 42 -23.56 -8.14 25.52
C ILE A 42 -23.88 -8.98 24.28
N GLN A 43 -25.16 -9.33 24.15
CA GLN A 43 -25.77 -9.95 22.99
C GLN A 43 -25.88 -8.94 21.83
N CYS A 44 -25.35 -9.27 20.67
CA CYS A 44 -25.89 -8.76 19.40
C CYS A 44 -27.03 -9.69 18.94
N ARG A 45 -28.18 -9.09 18.62
CA ARG A 45 -29.41 -9.77 18.20
C ARG A 45 -29.22 -10.49 16.85
N PRO A 46 -29.78 -11.71 16.68
CA PRO A 46 -29.92 -12.33 15.36
C PRO A 46 -31.16 -11.77 14.66
N CYS A 47 -31.02 -11.33 13.41
CA CYS A 47 -32.18 -11.06 12.55
C CYS A 47 -32.85 -12.39 12.16
N ALA A 48 -34.18 -12.39 12.28
CA ALA A 48 -35.05 -13.55 12.26
C ALA A 48 -35.04 -14.31 10.93
N ALA A 49 -34.86 -15.63 11.03
CA ALA A 49 -35.33 -16.60 10.04
C ALA A 49 -36.74 -17.06 10.42
N HIS A 50 -37.65 -17.12 9.45
CA HIS A 50 -38.92 -17.82 9.59
C HIS A 50 -39.21 -18.65 8.32
N PRO A 51 -40.02 -19.72 8.43
CA PRO A 51 -39.59 -21.05 8.02
C PRO A 51 -40.31 -21.55 6.77
N ALA A 52 -39.72 -22.57 6.15
CA ALA A 52 -40.30 -23.32 5.05
C ALA A 52 -41.60 -24.04 5.44
N ARG A 53 -42.58 -24.02 4.53
CA ARG A 53 -43.63 -25.04 4.40
C ARG A 53 -43.71 -25.51 2.96
N VAL A 54 -43.71 -26.84 2.83
CA VAL A 54 -43.98 -27.61 1.62
C VAL A 54 -45.50 -27.65 1.41
N ASP A 55 -45.98 -27.46 0.17
CA ASP A 55 -47.00 -28.32 -0.45
C ASP A 55 -47.25 -27.99 -1.94
N THR A 56 -47.04 -29.03 -2.74
CA THR A 56 -47.73 -29.48 -3.98
C THR A 56 -48.26 -28.50 -5.06
N ALA A 57 -47.76 -28.78 -6.28
CA ALA A 57 -48.51 -28.99 -7.52
C ALA A 57 -48.88 -27.81 -8.46
N THR A 58 -48.47 -28.03 -9.72
CA THR A 58 -49.04 -27.60 -11.01
C THR A 58 -48.95 -26.14 -11.46
N GLY A 59 -48.43 -25.97 -12.69
CA GLY A 59 -49.11 -25.11 -13.66
C GLY A 59 -48.47 -23.76 -13.98
N ASP A 60 -47.70 -23.78 -15.05
CA ASP A 60 -47.78 -22.83 -16.15
C ASP A 60 -47.14 -21.43 -16.05
N ARG A 61 -46.70 -21.00 -17.23
CA ARG A 61 -45.88 -19.84 -17.59
C ARG A 61 -46.42 -18.51 -17.04
N ARG A 62 -45.52 -17.65 -16.55
CA ARG A 62 -45.43 -16.21 -16.89
C ARG A 62 -44.22 -15.56 -16.22
N SER A 63 -43.35 -15.01 -17.07
CA SER A 63 -42.25 -14.10 -16.76
C SER A 63 -42.76 -12.71 -16.37
N VAL A 64 -42.31 -12.17 -15.23
CA VAL A 64 -42.30 -10.73 -14.93
C VAL A 64 -41.03 -10.41 -14.12
N PRO A 65 -40.23 -9.38 -14.49
CA PRO A 65 -38.91 -9.13 -13.93
C PRO A 65 -38.94 -8.22 -12.69
N CYS A 66 -37.99 -8.42 -11.78
CA CYS A 66 -37.72 -7.51 -10.67
C CYS A 66 -36.53 -6.60 -11.03
N SER A 67 -36.75 -5.31 -10.89
CA SER A 67 -35.93 -4.19 -11.35
C SER A 67 -34.79 -3.84 -10.39
N VAL A 68 -33.56 -3.84 -10.92
CA VAL A 68 -32.38 -3.15 -10.38
C VAL A 68 -32.02 -2.03 -11.38
N PRO A 69 -31.73 -0.79 -10.97
CA PRO A 69 -31.47 0.29 -11.91
C PRO A 69 -30.10 0.11 -12.55
N HIS A 70 -30.09 -0.29 -13.83
CA HIS A 70 -28.94 -0.12 -14.71
C HIS A 70 -28.86 1.35 -15.17
N ALA A 71 -27.71 1.97 -14.93
CA ALA A 71 -27.31 3.21 -15.59
C ALA A 71 -27.25 2.96 -17.10
N LYS A 72 -28.16 3.59 -17.86
CA LYS A 72 -28.21 3.49 -19.31
C LYS A 72 -27.17 4.41 -19.94
N PHE A 73 -26.28 3.81 -20.72
CA PHE A 73 -25.59 4.45 -21.83
C PHE A 73 -26.60 5.19 -22.73
N PHE A 74 -26.37 6.48 -22.99
CA PHE A 74 -27.05 7.19 -24.06
C PHE A 74 -26.14 7.25 -25.29
N SER A 75 -26.54 6.50 -26.33
CA SER A 75 -26.11 6.72 -27.70
C SER A 75 -26.78 7.97 -28.26
N SER A 76 -26.01 8.91 -28.77
CA SER A 76 -26.50 10.10 -29.45
C SER A 76 -26.99 9.78 -30.86
N THR A 77 -28.30 9.87 -31.09
CA THR A 77 -28.87 10.02 -32.43
C THR A 77 -29.31 11.47 -32.65
N SER A 78 -28.84 12.03 -33.75
CA SER A 78 -29.18 13.34 -34.31
C SER A 78 -30.68 13.55 -34.49
N THR A 79 -31.20 14.70 -34.07
CA THR A 79 -32.40 15.29 -34.67
C THR A 79 -32.40 16.81 -34.49
N THR A 80 -32.62 17.49 -35.60
CA THR A 80 -32.68 18.95 -35.80
C THR A 80 -34.01 19.55 -35.34
N GLY A 81 -33.98 20.72 -34.68
CA GLY A 81 -35.16 21.58 -34.41
C GLY A 81 -34.81 22.77 -33.51
N PRO A 82 -35.44 23.95 -33.65
CA PRO A 82 -34.71 25.21 -33.75
C PRO A 82 -34.70 26.11 -32.50
N GLY A 83 -33.56 26.79 -32.30
CA GLY A 83 -33.51 28.21 -31.95
C GLY A 83 -33.85 28.61 -30.52
N GLU A 84 -32.90 28.43 -29.59
CA GLU A 84 -32.81 29.30 -28.42
C GLU A 84 -31.40 29.85 -28.25
N GLN A 85 -31.36 31.13 -27.88
CA GLN A 85 -30.25 32.05 -28.07
C GLN A 85 -29.05 31.72 -27.18
N ASN A 86 -27.92 31.65 -27.85
CA ASN A 86 -26.58 31.39 -27.33
C ASN A 86 -26.15 32.52 -26.36
N LYS A 87 -26.24 32.29 -25.05
CA LYS A 87 -25.52 33.10 -24.05
C LYS A 87 -24.14 32.49 -23.81
N GLY A 88 -23.15 33.11 -24.46
CA GLY A 88 -21.71 33.04 -24.24
C GLY A 88 -21.13 31.91 -23.38
N ARG A 89 -20.75 30.80 -24.02
CA ARG A 89 -19.49 30.14 -23.66
C ARG A 89 -18.37 31.00 -24.23
N GLY A 90 -17.78 31.85 -23.41
CA GLY A 90 -16.47 32.41 -23.73
C GLY A 90 -15.51 31.25 -23.91
N SER A 91 -14.85 31.19 -25.07
CA SER A 91 -13.67 30.34 -25.27
C SER A 91 -12.66 30.72 -24.19
N LEU A 92 -12.51 29.90 -23.15
CA LEU A 92 -11.42 30.03 -22.18
C LEU A 92 -10.12 29.86 -22.96
N SER A 93 -9.46 30.97 -23.26
CA SER A 93 -8.12 30.99 -23.86
C SER A 93 -7.08 31.19 -22.77
N LEU A 94 -5.94 30.49 -22.89
CA LEU A 94 -4.76 30.80 -22.07
C LEU A 94 -4.32 32.26 -22.29
N PRO A 95 -3.72 32.92 -21.28
CA PRO A 95 -3.17 34.27 -21.45
C PRO A 95 -2.15 34.31 -22.61
N GLU A 96 -1.96 35.48 -23.22
CA GLU A 96 -1.06 35.61 -24.39
C GLU A 96 0.40 35.26 -24.08
N ASP A 97 0.82 35.45 -22.82
CA ASP A 97 2.17 35.15 -22.34
C ASP A 97 2.40 33.67 -22.02
N PHE A 98 1.40 32.79 -22.23
CA PHE A 98 1.55 31.35 -22.04
C PHE A 98 1.83 30.64 -23.37
N VAL A 99 2.88 29.82 -23.37
CA VAL A 99 3.37 29.13 -24.56
C VAL A 99 2.32 28.13 -25.03
N ARG A 100 1.92 28.23 -26.30
CA ARG A 100 0.94 27.33 -26.93
C ARG A 100 1.51 25.97 -27.32
N LYS A 101 2.80 25.74 -27.11
CA LYS A 101 3.57 24.55 -27.55
C LYS A 101 4.51 24.12 -26.44
N ASP A 102 4.53 22.82 -26.12
CA ASP A 102 5.53 22.26 -25.24
C ASP A 102 6.94 22.60 -25.80
N SER A 103 7.73 23.27 -24.97
CA SER A 103 9.09 23.72 -25.27
C SER A 103 9.98 22.53 -25.66
N LYS A 104 10.86 22.69 -26.66
CA LYS A 104 11.91 21.71 -26.97
C LYS A 104 13.05 21.71 -25.95
N VAL A 105 13.16 22.76 -25.15
CA VAL A 105 14.11 22.86 -24.04
C VAL A 105 13.43 22.24 -22.85
N ARG A 106 13.86 21.02 -22.49
CA ARG A 106 13.35 20.28 -21.36
C ARG A 106 14.28 20.53 -20.19
N THR A 107 13.75 21.12 -19.13
CA THR A 107 14.53 21.36 -17.91
C THR A 107 14.54 20.07 -17.12
N ARG A 108 15.73 19.64 -16.68
CA ARG A 108 15.85 18.62 -15.65
C ARG A 108 15.53 19.28 -14.33
N ALA A 109 14.67 18.68 -13.54
CA ALA A 109 14.29 19.14 -12.23
C ALA A 109 14.08 17.93 -11.34
N HIS A 110 14.69 17.96 -10.17
CA HIS A 110 14.45 17.00 -9.10
C HIS A 110 13.05 17.23 -8.55
N ILE A 111 12.13 16.31 -8.85
CA ILE A 111 10.74 16.34 -8.39
C ILE A 111 10.46 15.02 -7.69
N ASP A 112 10.29 15.08 -6.38
CA ASP A 112 10.01 13.91 -5.56
C ASP A 112 8.58 13.96 -5.04
N ARG A 113 7.89 12.81 -5.06
CA ARG A 113 6.52 12.70 -4.53
C ARG A 113 6.40 13.23 -3.10
N LYS A 114 7.47 13.17 -2.29
CA LYS A 114 7.49 13.60 -0.89
C LYS A 114 7.18 15.09 -0.73
N GLU A 115 7.54 15.90 -1.73
CA GLU A 115 7.30 17.35 -1.78
C GLU A 115 5.80 17.70 -1.83
N PHE A 116 4.99 16.76 -2.33
CA PHE A 116 3.54 16.89 -2.41
C PHE A 116 2.79 16.37 -1.18
N ILE A 117 3.46 15.62 -0.28
CA ILE A 117 2.87 15.10 0.97
C ILE A 117 3.02 16.16 2.06
N ARG A 118 2.06 17.08 2.15
CA ARG A 118 2.19 18.27 2.99
C ARG A 118 1.52 18.15 4.35
N LYS A 119 1.93 19.10 5.20
CA LYS A 119 1.28 19.45 6.46
C LYS A 119 0.27 20.55 6.23
N HIS A 120 -0.99 20.29 6.58
CA HIS A 120 -2.07 21.26 6.50
C HIS A 120 -2.35 21.82 7.91
N SER A 121 -2.42 23.15 8.01
CA SER A 121 -2.84 23.85 9.24
C SER A 121 -4.33 24.26 9.20
N SER A 122 -5.01 23.94 8.09
CA SER A 122 -6.46 24.08 7.95
C SER A 122 -7.21 23.00 8.73
N GLN A 123 -8.52 23.18 8.90
CA GLN A 123 -9.38 22.14 9.45
C GLN A 123 -9.55 21.02 8.42
N LEU A 124 -9.41 19.77 8.85
CA LEU A 124 -9.59 18.59 8.00
C LEU A 124 -10.96 18.58 7.33
N ASP A 125 -11.99 19.03 8.04
CA ASP A 125 -13.36 19.14 7.57
C ASP A 125 -13.53 20.09 6.39
N SER A 126 -12.54 20.91 6.03
CA SER A 126 -12.59 21.72 4.81
C SER A 126 -12.40 20.88 3.54
N GLU A 127 -11.58 19.83 3.60
CA GLU A 127 -11.16 19.01 2.46
C GLU A 127 -11.80 17.60 2.46
N TYR A 128 -12.14 17.11 3.66
CA TYR A 128 -12.67 15.75 3.87
C TYR A 128 -14.02 15.74 4.57
N SER A 129 -14.82 14.71 4.30
CA SER A 129 -16.05 14.40 5.05
C SER A 129 -15.92 13.06 5.78
N PHE A 130 -16.15 13.06 7.09
CA PHE A 130 -16.16 11.85 7.91
C PHE A 130 -17.34 10.95 7.59
N SER A 131 -17.07 9.64 7.56
CA SER A 131 -18.08 8.58 7.41
C SER A 131 -18.15 7.75 8.70
N SER A 132 -17.63 6.52 8.72
CA SER A 132 -17.69 5.59 9.85
C SER A 132 -16.34 5.44 10.56
N GLU A 133 -16.35 5.07 11.84
CA GLU A 133 -15.13 4.61 12.54
C GLU A 133 -14.75 3.22 12.03
N LEU A 134 -13.51 3.06 11.55
CA LEU A 134 -12.95 1.81 11.05
C LEU A 134 -12.29 1.00 12.17
N GLY A 135 -11.71 1.67 13.17
CA GLY A 135 -11.07 1.03 14.29
C GLY A 135 -10.67 2.00 15.40
N ALA A 136 -10.61 1.48 16.62
CA ALA A 136 -10.18 2.21 17.80
C ALA A 136 -8.97 1.50 18.44
N GLY A 137 -7.84 2.19 18.54
CA GLY A 137 -6.63 1.72 19.20
C GLY A 137 -6.30 2.51 20.46
N GLY A 138 -5.30 2.04 21.21
CA GLY A 138 -4.82 2.73 22.42
C GLY A 138 -4.33 4.15 22.15
N PHE A 139 -3.70 4.38 20.99
CA PHE A 139 -3.08 5.66 20.63
C PHE A 139 -3.90 6.49 19.62
N ALA A 140 -4.66 5.86 18.73
CA ALA A 140 -5.37 6.54 17.65
C ALA A 140 -6.76 5.93 17.39
N ASN A 141 -7.65 6.73 16.83
CA ASN A 141 -8.88 6.26 16.19
C ASN A 141 -8.71 6.39 14.68
N VAL A 142 -9.23 5.44 13.92
CA VAL A 142 -9.17 5.46 12.45
C VAL A 142 -10.58 5.60 11.91
N PHE A 143 -10.80 6.58 11.04
CA PHE A 143 -12.08 6.86 10.42
C PHE A 143 -12.02 6.68 8.91
N LEU A 144 -13.10 6.19 8.31
CA LEU A 144 -13.31 6.30 6.88
C LEU A 144 -13.69 7.75 6.57
N VAL A 145 -12.98 8.37 5.64
CA VAL A 145 -13.26 9.73 5.18
C VAL A 145 -13.32 9.76 3.65
N THR A 146 -14.02 10.74 3.12
CA THR A 146 -14.17 10.95 1.68
C THR A 146 -13.58 12.30 1.30
N HIS A 147 -12.65 12.33 0.34
CA HIS A 147 -12.11 13.56 -0.19
C HIS A 147 -13.20 14.29 -0.99
N LYS A 148 -13.55 15.52 -0.60
CA LYS A 148 -14.77 16.19 -1.08
C LYS A 148 -14.80 16.46 -2.58
N LEU A 149 -13.64 16.79 -3.18
CA LEU A 149 -13.57 17.08 -4.61
C LEU A 149 -13.61 15.82 -5.46
N THR A 150 -12.79 14.83 -5.11
CA THR A 150 -12.60 13.63 -5.94
C THR A 150 -13.59 12.51 -5.63
N GLY A 151 -14.26 12.57 -4.47
CA GLY A 151 -15.10 11.49 -3.96
C GLY A 151 -14.32 10.25 -3.49
N GLN A 152 -12.99 10.29 -3.49
CA GLN A 152 -12.18 9.13 -3.15
C GLN A 152 -12.20 8.84 -1.64
N LEU A 153 -12.26 7.55 -1.30
CA LEU A 153 -12.21 7.07 0.08
C LEU A 153 -10.78 7.04 0.60
N ARG A 154 -10.62 7.39 1.88
CA ARG A 154 -9.36 7.41 2.64
C ARG A 154 -9.58 6.94 4.08
N ALA A 155 -8.49 6.58 4.75
CA ALA A 155 -8.48 6.35 6.18
C ALA A 155 -7.84 7.55 6.90
N ALA A 156 -8.53 8.16 7.83
CA ALA A 156 -7.99 9.23 8.68
C ALA A 156 -7.60 8.64 10.04
N LYS A 157 -6.29 8.49 10.30
CA LYS A 157 -5.74 8.12 11.62
C LYS A 157 -5.67 9.38 12.47
N ARG A 158 -6.63 9.54 13.38
CA ARG A 158 -6.74 10.66 14.33
C ARG A 158 -6.00 10.35 15.62
N ILE A 159 -5.01 11.18 15.94
CA ILE A 159 -4.17 11.05 17.13
C ILE A 159 -4.39 12.28 18.01
N HIS A 160 -4.76 12.07 19.27
CA HIS A 160 -4.94 13.17 20.21
C HIS A 160 -3.58 13.68 20.71
N LYS A 161 -3.32 14.99 20.65
CA LYS A 161 -2.00 15.56 20.99
C LYS A 161 -1.55 15.26 22.42
N SER A 162 -2.48 15.11 23.35
CA SER A 162 -2.15 14.70 24.73
C SER A 162 -1.47 13.33 24.82
N LYS A 163 -1.72 12.42 23.86
CA LYS A 163 -1.10 11.09 23.79
C LYS A 163 0.32 11.13 23.20
N LEU A 164 0.71 12.27 22.63
CA LEU A 164 2.03 12.51 22.04
C LEU A 164 2.96 13.33 22.96
N LYS A 165 2.55 13.66 24.19
CA LYS A 165 3.38 14.40 25.14
C LYS A 165 4.69 13.65 25.39
N GLY A 166 5.80 14.18 24.85
CA GLY A 166 7.14 13.56 24.91
C GLY A 166 7.51 12.65 23.73
N ASN A 167 6.57 12.37 22.82
CA ASN A 167 6.72 11.46 21.69
C ASN A 167 6.48 12.14 20.33
N TRP A 168 6.58 13.47 20.26
CA TRP A 168 6.35 14.22 19.03
C TRP A 168 7.32 13.79 17.92
N GLU A 169 8.58 13.58 18.28
CA GLU A 169 9.61 13.04 17.40
C GLU A 169 9.24 11.67 16.82
N MET A 170 8.50 10.82 17.56
CA MET A 170 8.06 9.51 17.03
C MET A 170 7.05 9.68 15.90
N LEU A 171 6.12 10.62 16.04
CA LEU A 171 5.14 10.92 14.99
C LEU A 171 5.81 11.57 13.77
N GLU A 172 6.72 12.52 13.99
CA GLU A 172 7.48 13.13 12.90
C GLU A 172 8.33 12.09 12.16
N ASN A 173 8.94 11.15 12.90
CA ASN A 173 9.67 10.03 12.31
C ASN A 173 8.74 9.08 11.53
N GLU A 174 7.53 8.78 12.03
CA GLU A 174 6.53 7.98 11.33
C GLU A 174 6.13 8.65 10.00
N VAL A 175 5.77 9.95 10.05
CA VAL A 175 5.40 10.73 8.86
C VAL A 175 6.55 10.75 7.86
N LYS A 176 7.78 11.05 8.31
CA LYS A 176 8.95 11.11 7.45
C LYS A 176 9.29 9.74 6.84
N ALA A 177 9.12 8.65 7.60
CA ALA A 177 9.31 7.31 7.06
C ALA A 177 8.27 7.00 5.97
N MET A 178 7.01 7.37 6.17
CA MET A 178 5.95 7.19 5.16
C MET A 178 6.17 8.05 3.91
N GLN A 179 6.68 9.27 4.08
CA GLN A 179 7.04 10.16 2.96
C GLN A 179 8.18 9.58 2.10
N ASP A 180 9.14 8.90 2.70
CA ASP A 180 10.28 8.31 1.98
C ASP A 180 9.96 6.95 1.33
N LEU A 181 8.90 6.26 1.77
CA LEU A 181 8.58 4.90 1.31
C LEU A 181 7.46 4.88 0.27
N ASP A 182 7.79 4.56 -0.97
CA ASP A 182 6.83 4.30 -2.05
C ASP A 182 6.90 2.85 -2.53
N HIS A 183 5.95 2.02 -2.10
CA HIS A 183 5.93 0.62 -2.51
C HIS A 183 4.50 0.09 -2.60
N PRO A 184 4.16 -0.76 -3.60
CA PRO A 184 2.86 -1.43 -3.71
C PRO A 184 2.47 -2.36 -2.54
N HIS A 185 3.27 -2.46 -1.49
CA HIS A 185 3.03 -3.31 -0.31
C HIS A 185 3.22 -2.52 0.99
N ILE A 186 3.26 -1.18 0.91
CA ILE A 186 3.32 -0.25 2.03
C ILE A 186 2.14 0.71 1.87
N CYS A 187 1.42 0.98 2.95
CA CYS A 187 0.29 1.89 2.96
C CYS A 187 0.74 3.31 2.64
N LYS A 188 0.07 3.95 1.68
CA LYS A 188 0.42 5.31 1.24
C LYS A 188 -0.10 6.35 2.24
N LEU A 189 0.76 7.31 2.59
CA LEU A 189 0.38 8.58 3.22
C LEU A 189 0.12 9.60 2.11
N TYR A 190 -1.05 10.24 2.13
CA TYR A 190 -1.39 11.30 1.18
C TYR A 190 -1.00 12.68 1.69
N GLU A 191 -1.35 12.96 2.94
CA GLU A 191 -1.19 14.26 3.58
C GLU A 191 -1.45 14.12 5.09
N HIS A 192 -1.12 15.16 5.85
CA HIS A 192 -1.43 15.19 7.27
C HIS A 192 -1.90 16.58 7.72
N PHE A 193 -2.79 16.60 8.70
CA PHE A 193 -3.38 17.82 9.27
C PHE A 193 -2.97 17.95 10.72
N GLU A 194 -2.59 19.16 11.13
CA GLU A 194 -2.41 19.50 12.53
C GLU A 194 -3.45 20.53 12.96
N GLU A 195 -4.43 20.09 13.74
CA GLU A 195 -5.45 20.94 14.36
C GLU A 195 -5.07 21.27 15.81
N GLU A 196 -5.93 21.96 16.58
CA GLU A 196 -5.63 22.35 17.97
C GLU A 196 -5.38 21.13 18.88
N GLU A 197 -6.30 20.15 18.89
CA GLU A 197 -6.27 18.99 19.79
C GLU A 197 -5.79 17.68 19.14
N TYR A 198 -5.74 17.64 17.80
CA TYR A 198 -5.51 16.41 17.04
C TYR A 198 -4.47 16.58 15.94
N VAL A 199 -3.80 15.48 15.62
CA VAL A 199 -3.09 15.27 14.36
C VAL A 199 -3.83 14.20 13.57
N TYR A 200 -3.99 14.41 12.27
CA TYR A 200 -4.61 13.44 11.37
C TYR A 200 -3.62 13.02 10.29
N LEU A 201 -3.42 11.72 10.13
CA LEU A 201 -2.71 11.16 8.98
C LEU A 201 -3.76 10.64 7.99
N ILE A 202 -3.73 11.13 6.75
CA ILE A 202 -4.63 10.70 5.69
C ILE A 202 -3.95 9.60 4.89
N LEU A 203 -4.47 8.39 5.02
CA LEU A 203 -3.87 7.14 4.59
C LEU A 203 -4.71 6.46 3.52
N GLU A 204 -4.08 5.52 2.80
CA GLU A 204 -4.76 4.58 1.91
C GLU A 204 -5.85 3.82 2.66
N TYR A 205 -7.07 3.84 2.11
CA TYR A 205 -8.15 3.02 2.63
C TYR A 205 -8.00 1.58 2.12
N LEU A 206 -7.86 0.65 3.05
CA LEU A 206 -7.72 -0.78 2.80
C LEU A 206 -9.04 -1.46 3.17
N GLN A 207 -9.63 -2.19 2.22
CA GLN A 207 -10.99 -2.74 2.38
C GLN A 207 -11.03 -4.09 3.08
N GLY A 208 -9.88 -4.78 3.16
CA GLY A 208 -9.78 -6.10 3.74
C GLY A 208 -9.62 -6.07 5.26
N VAL A 209 -9.33 -7.24 5.82
CA VAL A 209 -8.96 -7.39 7.23
C VAL A 209 -7.44 -7.35 7.40
N ASP A 210 -6.95 -7.28 8.63
CA ASP A 210 -5.53 -7.52 8.91
C ASP A 210 -5.17 -9.03 8.76
N LEU A 211 -3.88 -9.31 8.58
CA LEU A 211 -3.38 -10.67 8.39
C LEU A 211 -3.64 -11.53 9.63
N PHE A 212 -3.64 -10.96 10.83
CA PHE A 212 -3.97 -11.71 12.04
C PHE A 212 -5.40 -12.25 11.99
N GLU A 213 -6.38 -11.39 11.68
CA GLU A 213 -7.78 -11.77 11.55
C GLU A 213 -7.99 -12.75 10.39
N HIS A 214 -7.31 -12.56 9.26
CA HIS A 214 -7.34 -13.54 8.16
C HIS A 214 -6.83 -14.91 8.60
N MET A 215 -5.70 -14.97 9.32
CA MET A 215 -5.16 -16.22 9.84
C MET A 215 -6.13 -16.89 10.83
N LEU A 216 -6.77 -16.13 11.71
CA LEU A 216 -7.80 -16.66 12.61
C LEU A 216 -8.97 -17.28 11.83
N ASN A 217 -9.45 -16.59 10.80
CA ASN A 217 -10.55 -17.09 9.97
C ASN A 217 -10.16 -18.42 9.30
N VAL A 218 -8.98 -18.49 8.68
CA VAL A 218 -8.45 -19.71 8.05
C VAL A 218 -8.30 -20.86 9.05
N PHE A 219 -7.81 -20.59 10.27
CA PHE A 219 -7.63 -21.63 11.28
C PHE A 219 -8.94 -22.09 11.94
N SER A 220 -9.98 -21.25 11.88
CA SER A 220 -11.32 -21.55 12.42
C SER A 220 -12.24 -22.27 11.44
N ASP A 221 -11.89 -22.30 10.15
CA ASP A 221 -12.73 -22.90 9.11
C ASP A 221 -12.61 -24.44 9.12
N GLU A 222 -13.67 -25.10 9.59
CA GLU A 222 -13.79 -26.57 9.63
C GLU A 222 -13.97 -27.20 8.23
N THR A 223 -14.26 -26.39 7.20
CA THR A 223 -14.49 -26.86 5.81
C THR A 223 -13.24 -26.90 4.95
N HIS A 224 -12.19 -26.17 5.34
CA HIS A 224 -10.85 -26.39 4.79
C HIS A 224 -10.37 -27.76 5.29
N GLU A 225 -10.11 -28.68 4.34
CA GLU A 225 -9.50 -30.02 4.53
C GLU A 225 -8.60 -30.11 5.79
N PRO A 226 -8.60 -31.24 6.51
CA PRO A 226 -8.75 -31.37 7.97
C PRO A 226 -7.63 -30.80 8.87
N GLN A 227 -7.05 -29.64 8.59
CA GLN A 227 -5.82 -29.17 9.23
C GLN A 227 -5.76 -27.68 9.59
N GLY A 228 -6.75 -26.83 9.29
CA GLY A 228 -6.83 -25.45 9.80
C GLY A 228 -5.50 -24.68 9.67
N ARG A 229 -4.91 -24.65 8.47
CA ARG A 229 -3.61 -24.02 8.17
C ARG A 229 -3.53 -23.57 6.71
N PHE A 230 -2.66 -22.60 6.43
CA PHE A 230 -2.37 -22.18 5.06
C PHE A 230 -1.66 -23.30 4.32
N ASN A 231 -1.93 -23.45 3.03
CA ASN A 231 -1.04 -24.25 2.20
C ASN A 231 0.28 -23.50 1.95
N GLU A 232 1.33 -24.23 1.57
CA GLU A 232 2.66 -23.64 1.39
C GLU A 232 2.69 -22.56 0.30
N TYR A 233 1.85 -22.68 -0.72
CA TYR A 233 1.75 -21.70 -1.81
C TYR A 233 1.19 -20.37 -1.30
N GLU A 234 0.04 -20.40 -0.62
CA GLU A 234 -0.59 -19.21 -0.02
C GLU A 234 0.36 -18.51 0.95
N ALA A 235 0.98 -19.29 1.84
CA ALA A 235 1.95 -18.77 2.79
C ALA A 235 3.12 -18.09 2.06
N ALA A 236 3.68 -18.71 1.01
CA ALA A 236 4.78 -18.14 0.24
C ALA A 236 4.38 -16.86 -0.52
N VAL A 237 3.15 -16.76 -1.06
CA VAL A 237 2.62 -15.52 -1.68
C VAL A 237 2.56 -14.39 -0.65
N LEU A 238 1.98 -14.64 0.53
CA LEU A 238 1.90 -13.64 1.61
C LEU A 238 3.28 -13.26 2.13
N MET A 239 4.18 -14.25 2.29
CA MET A 239 5.57 -14.00 2.67
C MET A 239 6.28 -13.09 1.67
N ARG A 240 6.05 -13.28 0.36
CA ARG A 240 6.63 -12.43 -0.67
C ARG A 240 6.19 -10.98 -0.52
N HIS A 241 4.91 -10.71 -0.30
CA HIS A 241 4.40 -9.35 -0.11
C HIS A 241 5.00 -8.67 1.13
N MET A 242 5.03 -9.39 2.26
CA MET A 242 5.64 -8.88 3.50
C MET A 242 7.15 -8.63 3.33
N LEU A 243 7.87 -9.55 2.66
CA LEU A 243 9.29 -9.42 2.40
C LEU A 243 9.62 -8.25 1.47
N LYS A 244 8.81 -8.00 0.43
CA LYS A 244 8.97 -6.84 -0.46
C LYS A 244 8.81 -5.53 0.32
N ALA A 245 7.78 -5.42 1.17
CA ALA A 245 7.59 -4.26 2.03
C ALA A 245 8.77 -4.02 2.99
N VAL A 246 9.25 -5.08 3.65
CA VAL A 246 10.42 -4.99 4.55
C VAL A 246 11.71 -4.69 3.78
N PHE A 247 11.88 -5.24 2.58
CA PHE A 247 13.03 -4.96 1.74
C PHE A 247 13.06 -3.49 1.31
N CYS A 248 11.93 -2.92 0.89
CA CYS A 248 11.80 -1.49 0.60
C CYS A 248 12.23 -0.63 1.80
N CYS A 249 11.73 -0.94 3.01
CA CYS A 249 12.18 -0.26 4.23
C CYS A 249 13.70 -0.33 4.39
N HIS A 250 14.26 -1.54 4.24
CA HIS A 250 15.68 -1.80 4.45
C HIS A 250 16.60 -1.15 3.41
N SER A 251 16.12 -0.99 2.18
CA SER A 251 16.80 -0.28 1.09
C SER A 251 16.80 1.24 1.32
N SER A 252 15.73 1.77 1.93
CA SER A 252 15.64 3.18 2.35
C SER A 252 16.26 3.45 3.73
N ASN A 253 17.10 2.55 4.24
CA ASN A 253 17.73 2.62 5.57
C ASN A 253 16.75 2.77 6.73
N ILE A 254 15.54 2.21 6.62
CA ILE A 254 14.51 2.20 7.66
C ILE A 254 14.36 0.78 8.21
N VAL A 255 14.43 0.65 9.54
CA VAL A 255 14.16 -0.61 10.25
C VAL A 255 12.83 -0.50 10.97
N HIS A 256 11.92 -1.44 10.74
CA HIS A 256 10.54 -1.37 11.18
C HIS A 256 10.35 -1.65 12.68
N ARG A 257 11.06 -2.66 13.20
CA ARG A 257 11.12 -3.07 14.62
C ARG A 257 9.84 -3.64 15.26
N ASP A 258 8.67 -3.46 14.66
CA ASP A 258 7.41 -4.09 15.13
C ASP A 258 6.66 -4.91 14.06
N ILE A 259 7.37 -5.78 13.34
CA ILE A 259 6.76 -6.67 12.34
C ILE A 259 5.90 -7.72 13.06
N LYS A 260 4.61 -7.74 12.73
CA LYS A 260 3.60 -8.70 13.25
C LYS A 260 2.41 -8.78 12.28
N PRO A 261 1.59 -9.84 12.32
CA PRO A 261 0.45 -9.99 11.41
C PRO A 261 -0.54 -8.81 11.45
N GLU A 262 -0.76 -8.18 12.60
CA GLU A 262 -1.65 -7.04 12.76
C GLU A 262 -1.20 -5.79 11.97
N ASN A 263 0.10 -5.69 11.67
CA ASN A 263 0.67 -4.56 10.93
C ASN A 263 0.68 -4.79 9.41
N PHE A 264 0.04 -5.86 8.94
CA PHE A 264 -0.20 -6.13 7.53
C PHE A 264 -1.69 -6.27 7.25
N MET A 265 -2.22 -5.48 6.34
CA MET A 265 -3.65 -5.43 6.02
C MET A 265 -3.91 -5.64 4.53
N PHE A 266 -4.98 -6.37 4.22
CA PHE A 266 -5.37 -6.62 2.84
C PHE A 266 -6.01 -5.37 2.22
N ALA A 267 -5.50 -4.93 1.07
CA ALA A 267 -6.03 -3.79 0.32
C ALA A 267 -7.43 -4.10 -0.25
N ASN A 268 -7.65 -5.35 -0.63
CA ASN A 268 -8.90 -5.85 -1.20
C ASN A 268 -9.64 -6.79 -0.23
N LYS A 269 -10.87 -7.14 -0.60
CA LYS A 269 -11.69 -8.10 0.15
C LYS A 269 -11.16 -9.53 -0.03
N VAL A 270 -11.45 -10.40 0.93
CA VAL A 270 -10.88 -11.75 1.09
C VAL A 270 -11.05 -12.65 -0.14
N ASP A 271 -12.08 -12.45 -0.98
CA ASP A 271 -12.34 -13.27 -2.17
C ASP A 271 -11.49 -12.90 -3.41
N ALA A 272 -10.59 -11.92 -3.30
CA ALA A 272 -9.72 -11.46 -4.38
C ALA A 272 -8.29 -12.03 -4.25
N THR A 273 -7.45 -11.82 -5.29
CA THR A 273 -6.01 -12.13 -5.19
C THR A 273 -5.43 -11.46 -3.95
N PRO A 274 -4.69 -12.15 -3.08
CA PRO A 274 -4.06 -11.54 -1.92
C PRO A 274 -3.28 -10.27 -2.30
N ASP A 275 -3.63 -9.11 -1.73
CA ASP A 275 -2.89 -7.86 -1.93
C ASP A 275 -2.66 -7.20 -0.58
N LEU A 276 -1.44 -7.31 -0.05
CA LEU A 276 -1.12 -6.97 1.34
C LEU A 276 -0.39 -5.61 1.40
N ARG A 277 -0.66 -4.81 2.44
CA ARG A 277 0.01 -3.54 2.77
C ARG A 277 0.51 -3.56 4.20
N MET A 278 1.73 -3.11 4.41
CA MET A 278 2.25 -2.73 5.73
C MET A 278 1.66 -1.38 6.15
N ILE A 279 1.11 -1.27 7.37
CA ILE A 279 0.28 -0.10 7.76
C ILE A 279 0.82 0.75 8.93
N ASP A 280 1.86 0.32 9.64
CA ASP A 280 2.32 1.01 10.87
C ASP A 280 3.84 1.16 10.89
N LEU A 281 4.34 2.39 10.95
CA LEU A 281 5.77 2.70 11.05
C LEU A 281 6.11 3.47 12.34
N GLY A 282 5.21 3.47 13.33
CA GLY A 282 5.35 4.26 14.56
C GLY A 282 6.55 3.86 15.45
N LEU A 283 7.06 2.65 15.29
CA LEU A 283 8.28 2.16 15.96
C LEU A 283 9.48 2.07 15.02
N SER A 284 9.37 2.58 13.80
CA SER A 284 10.48 2.54 12.84
C SER A 284 11.65 3.42 13.30
N LYS A 285 12.85 3.12 12.79
CA LYS A 285 14.06 3.92 13.05
C LYS A 285 14.98 3.89 11.85
N ARG A 286 15.61 5.03 11.57
CA ARG A 286 16.64 5.12 10.52
C ARG A 286 17.96 4.52 10.98
N ASP A 287 18.51 3.66 10.15
CA ASP A 287 19.85 3.12 10.29
C ASP A 287 20.85 4.12 9.71
N GLN A 288 21.39 5.00 10.56
CA GLN A 288 22.26 6.12 10.14
C GLN A 288 23.57 5.67 9.48
N GLN A 289 24.01 4.43 9.72
CA GLN A 289 25.19 3.81 9.11
C GLN A 289 24.78 2.43 8.59
N ALA A 290 24.43 2.38 7.31
CA ALA A 290 23.80 1.25 6.64
C ALA A 290 24.41 -0.12 7.02
N GLY A 291 23.78 -0.83 7.97
CA GLY A 291 24.12 -2.21 8.31
C GLY A 291 25.13 -2.45 9.43
N ASP A 292 25.65 -1.43 10.10
CA ASP A 292 26.71 -1.59 11.14
C ASP A 292 26.19 -2.19 12.46
N GLY A 293 24.86 -2.30 12.64
CA GLY A 293 24.27 -2.96 13.80
C GLY A 293 24.30 -2.11 15.08
N ASN A 294 24.23 -0.80 14.95
CA ASN A 294 24.27 0.15 16.08
C ASN A 294 22.89 0.54 16.61
N ILE A 295 21.81 -0.11 16.14
CA ILE A 295 20.48 0.16 16.68
C ILE A 295 20.37 -0.47 18.07
N THR A 296 19.96 0.33 19.04
CA THR A 296 19.74 -0.07 20.43
C THR A 296 18.30 0.21 20.84
N GLY A 297 17.85 -0.49 21.89
CA GLY A 297 16.49 -0.39 22.43
C GLY A 297 15.72 -1.70 22.34
N VAL A 298 14.72 -1.86 23.20
CA VAL A 298 13.82 -3.03 23.20
C VAL A 298 12.41 -2.54 22.95
N GLU A 299 12.02 -2.52 21.68
CA GLU A 299 10.72 -2.02 21.22
C GLU A 299 10.06 -3.05 20.29
N GLY A 300 8.73 -3.11 20.29
CA GLY A 300 7.94 -4.04 19.49
C GLY A 300 7.08 -4.99 20.33
N THR A 301 6.55 -6.04 19.68
CA THR A 301 5.67 -7.03 20.30
C THR A 301 6.44 -8.29 20.69
N LEU A 302 6.46 -8.65 21.99
CA LEU A 302 7.31 -9.71 22.58
C LEU A 302 7.32 -11.02 21.77
N ALA A 303 6.16 -11.47 21.31
CA ALA A 303 6.00 -12.73 20.56
C ALA A 303 6.81 -12.80 19.26
N TYR A 304 7.19 -11.64 18.71
CA TYR A 304 7.80 -11.50 17.40
C TYR A 304 9.21 -10.87 17.49
N MET A 305 9.64 -10.41 18.67
CA MET A 305 10.96 -9.81 18.86
C MET A 305 12.09 -10.80 18.56
N ALA A 306 13.15 -10.30 17.93
CA ALA A 306 14.36 -11.07 17.69
C ALA A 306 15.17 -11.27 19.00
N PRO A 307 15.92 -12.39 19.15
CA PRO A 307 16.64 -12.69 20.39
C PRO A 307 17.70 -11.65 20.78
N GLU A 308 18.35 -11.02 19.81
CA GLU A 308 19.32 -9.93 20.03
C GLU A 308 18.66 -8.68 20.63
N MET A 309 17.42 -8.35 20.24
CA MET A 309 16.68 -7.21 20.80
C MET A 309 16.36 -7.47 22.27
N LEU A 310 15.89 -8.67 22.61
CA LEU A 310 15.58 -9.05 24.00
C LEU A 310 16.82 -9.14 24.89
N ARG A 311 18.00 -9.37 24.32
CA ARG A 311 19.27 -9.33 25.05
C ARG A 311 19.80 -7.90 25.25
N GLY A 312 19.13 -6.89 24.70
CA GLY A 312 19.59 -5.50 24.73
C GLY A 312 20.89 -5.30 23.95
N GLU A 313 21.22 -6.21 23.03
CA GLU A 313 22.41 -6.11 22.19
C GLU A 313 22.16 -5.12 21.05
N PRO A 314 23.18 -4.42 20.56
CA PRO A 314 23.08 -3.70 19.30
C PRO A 314 22.67 -4.65 18.16
N TYR A 315 21.73 -4.21 17.34
CA TYR A 315 21.19 -5.01 16.24
C TYR A 315 21.09 -4.21 14.95
N ASN A 316 20.89 -4.93 13.84
CA ASN A 316 20.70 -4.37 12.51
C ASN A 316 19.31 -4.71 11.96
N ARG A 317 19.03 -4.28 10.74
CA ARG A 317 17.79 -4.54 10.00
C ARG A 317 17.35 -6.02 9.93
N LYS A 318 18.23 -7.00 10.15
CA LYS A 318 17.83 -8.42 10.19
C LYS A 318 16.93 -8.77 11.38
N CYS A 319 16.77 -7.87 12.35
CA CYS A 319 15.75 -7.99 13.39
C CYS A 319 14.34 -8.09 12.81
N ASP A 320 14.07 -7.48 11.66
CA ASP A 320 12.76 -7.52 10.98
C ASP A 320 12.51 -8.82 10.20
N VAL A 321 13.55 -9.64 9.95
CA VAL A 321 13.42 -10.90 9.20
C VAL A 321 13.05 -12.08 10.13
N TRP A 322 13.47 -12.01 11.39
CA TRP A 322 13.06 -12.97 12.41
C TRP A 322 11.53 -13.08 12.59
N PRO A 323 10.79 -11.98 12.82
CA PRO A 323 9.34 -12.03 12.95
C PRO A 323 8.65 -12.55 11.69
N LEU A 324 9.17 -12.25 10.50
CA LEU A 324 8.67 -12.84 9.25
C LEU A 324 8.77 -14.38 9.24
N GLY A 325 9.88 -14.93 9.74
CA GLY A 325 10.02 -16.37 9.94
C GLY A 325 9.02 -16.94 10.95
N ALA A 326 8.74 -16.21 12.03
CA ALA A 326 7.76 -16.62 13.04
C ALA A 326 6.33 -16.61 12.46
N ILE A 327 5.96 -15.56 11.70
CA ILE A 327 4.66 -15.48 11.01
C ILE A 327 4.51 -16.63 10.01
N CYS A 328 5.55 -16.91 9.21
CA CYS A 328 5.56 -18.05 8.28
C CYS A 328 5.35 -19.39 9.01
N TYR A 329 6.02 -19.59 10.14
CA TYR A 329 5.83 -20.79 10.97
C TYR A 329 4.37 -20.92 11.40
N ILE A 330 3.75 -19.84 11.88
CA ILE A 330 2.35 -19.85 12.33
C ILE A 330 1.42 -20.21 11.16
N MET A 331 1.59 -19.58 10.00
CA MET A 331 0.77 -19.89 8.80
C MET A 331 0.84 -21.38 8.42
N LEU A 332 2.04 -21.97 8.42
CA LEU A 332 2.29 -23.34 7.98
C LEU A 332 1.96 -24.41 9.02
N CYS A 333 2.05 -24.06 10.31
CA CYS A 333 1.90 -25.01 11.41
C CYS A 333 0.58 -24.87 12.18
N GLY A 334 -0.15 -23.75 12.01
CA GLY A 334 -1.40 -23.46 12.71
C GLY A 334 -1.22 -23.22 14.22
N GLU A 335 0.01 -22.96 14.68
CA GLU A 335 0.33 -22.77 16.10
C GLU A 335 1.41 -21.69 16.29
N PRO A 336 1.41 -20.95 17.41
CA PRO A 336 2.47 -19.99 17.72
C PRO A 336 3.83 -20.68 17.88
N LEU A 337 4.90 -20.00 17.46
CA LEU A 337 6.27 -20.49 17.61
C LEU A 337 6.70 -20.55 19.08
N PHE A 338 6.33 -19.53 19.86
CA PHE A 338 6.65 -19.37 21.27
C PHE A 338 5.39 -19.37 22.14
N THR A 339 5.51 -19.86 23.36
CA THR A 339 4.43 -19.87 24.36
C THR A 339 4.26 -18.48 24.95
N LEU A 340 3.08 -17.86 24.78
CA LEU A 340 2.81 -16.48 25.22
C LEU A 340 1.96 -16.38 26.50
N THR A 341 1.86 -17.47 27.26
CA THR A 341 1.07 -17.48 28.51
C THR A 341 1.79 -16.83 29.68
N ASP A 342 3.12 -16.76 29.62
CA ASP A 342 3.98 -16.11 30.61
C ASP A 342 5.14 -15.42 29.89
N ASP A 343 5.28 -14.11 30.09
CA ASP A 343 6.28 -13.31 29.38
C ASP A 343 7.72 -13.77 29.69
N ASN A 344 8.00 -14.21 30.92
CA ASN A 344 9.33 -14.70 31.27
C ASN A 344 9.66 -16.02 30.57
N ALA A 345 8.70 -16.94 30.50
CA ALA A 345 8.83 -18.18 29.74
C ALA A 345 9.02 -17.89 28.25
N ALA A 346 8.26 -16.97 27.67
CA ALA A 346 8.41 -16.54 26.28
C ALA A 346 9.83 -16.01 26.01
N VAL A 347 10.33 -15.10 26.86
CA VAL A 347 11.69 -14.56 26.75
C VAL A 347 12.73 -15.70 26.81
N GLN A 348 12.58 -16.65 27.73
CA GLN A 348 13.49 -17.79 27.85
C GLN A 348 13.46 -18.70 26.60
N GLU A 349 12.30 -18.93 26.01
CA GLU A 349 12.16 -19.71 24.78
C GLU A 349 12.80 -18.99 23.59
N ILE A 350 12.56 -17.68 23.43
CA ILE A 350 13.11 -16.86 22.35
C ILE A 350 14.64 -16.77 22.46
N GLN A 351 15.16 -16.57 23.67
CA GLN A 351 16.61 -16.48 23.92
C GLN A 351 17.32 -17.84 23.85
N ASN A 352 16.59 -18.95 23.77
CA ASN A 352 17.17 -20.28 23.64
C ASN A 352 17.36 -20.67 22.16
N GLY A 353 18.58 -20.50 21.64
CA GLY A 353 18.93 -20.83 20.25
C GLY A 353 18.74 -22.31 19.84
N ASN A 354 18.46 -23.22 20.78
CA ASN A 354 18.10 -24.62 20.49
C ASN A 354 16.59 -24.87 20.51
N PHE A 355 15.79 -23.98 21.08
CA PHE A 355 14.33 -24.13 21.16
C PHE A 355 13.71 -24.14 19.76
N VAL A 356 13.98 -23.11 18.95
CA VAL A 356 13.49 -23.02 17.57
C VAL A 356 13.93 -24.23 16.74
N LYS A 357 15.19 -24.66 16.88
CA LYS A 357 15.69 -25.85 16.17
C LYS A 357 14.90 -27.12 16.49
N ARG A 358 14.54 -27.34 17.75
CA ARG A 358 13.71 -28.48 18.17
C ARG A 358 12.30 -28.37 17.60
N LYS A 359 11.65 -27.21 17.73
CA LYS A 359 10.32 -26.95 17.15
C LYS A 359 10.28 -27.21 15.65
N LEU A 360 11.24 -26.69 14.89
CA LEU A 360 11.33 -26.96 13.45
C LEU A 360 11.55 -28.45 13.16
N GLN A 361 12.41 -29.12 13.93
CA GLN A 361 12.66 -30.55 13.75
C GLN A 361 11.41 -31.40 13.98
N GLU A 362 10.54 -31.04 14.93
CA GLU A 362 9.24 -31.70 15.17
C GLU A 362 8.30 -31.60 13.97
N LYS A 363 8.38 -30.48 13.22
CA LYS A 363 7.55 -30.22 12.02
C LYS A 363 8.17 -30.75 10.71
N ARG A 364 9.32 -31.44 10.76
CA ARG A 364 10.03 -31.98 9.56
C ARG A 364 9.17 -32.88 8.67
N ARG A 365 8.17 -33.57 9.22
CA ARG A 365 7.29 -34.47 8.45
C ARG A 365 6.14 -33.75 7.73
N ILE A 366 5.83 -32.52 8.13
CA ILE A 366 4.69 -31.76 7.59
C ILE A 366 5.09 -30.61 6.67
N LEU A 367 6.35 -30.17 6.74
CA LEU A 367 6.90 -29.08 5.93
C LEU A 367 7.76 -29.64 4.79
N SER A 368 7.67 -29.02 3.62
CA SER A 368 8.56 -29.32 2.51
C SER A 368 10.02 -28.99 2.84
N PRO A 369 11.00 -29.56 2.12
CA PRO A 369 12.41 -29.18 2.26
C PRO A 369 12.64 -27.67 2.08
N ASP A 370 11.92 -27.03 1.17
CA ASP A 370 12.06 -25.60 0.88
C ASP A 370 11.49 -24.75 2.01
N ALA A 371 10.28 -25.05 2.51
CA ALA A 371 9.68 -24.36 3.65
C ALA A 371 10.54 -24.52 4.91
N MET A 372 11.03 -25.73 5.17
CA MET A 372 11.94 -26.02 6.28
C MET A 372 13.27 -25.25 6.16
N SER A 373 13.85 -25.19 4.96
CA SER A 373 15.08 -24.43 4.71
C SER A 373 14.86 -22.94 4.93
N PHE A 374 13.74 -22.40 4.44
CA PHE A 374 13.37 -21.01 4.60
C PHE A 374 13.25 -20.62 6.08
N LEU A 375 12.46 -21.38 6.85
CA LEU A 375 12.28 -21.14 8.29
C LEU A 375 13.60 -21.21 9.06
N LYS A 376 14.48 -22.18 8.74
CA LYS A 376 15.81 -22.26 9.38
C LYS A 376 16.69 -21.05 9.09
N ALA A 377 16.56 -20.48 7.90
CA ALA A 377 17.38 -19.36 7.44
C ALA A 377 16.87 -18.00 7.94
N THR A 378 15.55 -17.81 8.07
CA THR A 378 14.94 -16.59 8.63
C THR A 378 14.90 -16.60 10.16
N LEU A 379 14.75 -17.76 10.80
CA LEU A 379 14.81 -17.93 12.26
C LEU A 379 16.20 -18.36 12.75
N ALA A 380 17.27 -17.99 12.03
CA ALA A 380 18.62 -18.19 12.52
C ALA A 380 18.85 -17.32 13.76
N PHE A 381 19.23 -17.96 14.87
CA PHE A 381 19.47 -17.29 16.15
C PHE A 381 20.58 -16.24 16.06
N ASP A 382 21.67 -16.57 15.37
CA ASP A 382 22.76 -15.65 15.07
C ASP A 382 22.37 -14.74 13.88
N PRO A 383 22.26 -13.41 14.09
CA PRO A 383 21.87 -12.47 13.03
C PRO A 383 22.83 -12.45 11.83
N SER A 384 24.11 -12.82 12.01
CA SER A 384 25.07 -12.89 10.89
C SER A 384 24.69 -13.98 9.89
N ARG A 385 24.09 -15.07 10.38
CA ARG A 385 23.63 -16.23 9.60
C ARG A 385 22.18 -16.12 9.14
N ARG A 386 21.44 -15.15 9.68
CA ARG A 386 20.05 -14.87 9.29
C ARG A 386 20.02 -14.23 7.91
N LEU A 387 19.07 -14.64 7.07
CA LEU A 387 18.87 -14.01 5.77
C LEU A 387 18.50 -12.53 5.94
N SER A 388 18.98 -11.68 5.02
CA SER A 388 18.38 -10.35 4.83
C SER A 388 17.06 -10.49 4.07
N ALA A 389 16.22 -9.45 4.09
CA ALA A 389 14.98 -9.42 3.32
C ALA A 389 15.21 -9.70 1.82
N LYS A 390 16.23 -9.04 1.23
CA LYS A 390 16.67 -9.30 -0.16
C LYS A 390 16.96 -10.77 -0.44
N HIS A 391 17.80 -11.42 0.38
CA HIS A 391 18.12 -12.84 0.17
C HIS A 391 16.94 -13.77 0.46
N ALA A 392 16.05 -13.39 1.37
CA ALA A 392 14.84 -14.15 1.66
C ALA A 392 13.82 -14.10 0.51
N LEU A 393 13.73 -13.00 -0.24
CA LEU A 393 12.95 -12.92 -1.48
C LEU A 393 13.43 -13.93 -2.53
N CYS A 394 14.75 -14.11 -2.67
CA CYS A 394 15.34 -15.06 -3.61
C CYS A 394 15.30 -16.52 -3.14
N HIS A 395 14.79 -16.82 -1.93
CA HIS A 395 14.80 -18.18 -1.41
C HIS A 395 13.83 -19.08 -2.21
N PRO A 396 14.18 -20.35 -2.52
CA PRO A 396 13.34 -21.24 -3.33
C PRO A 396 11.87 -21.34 -2.90
N PHE A 397 11.61 -21.40 -1.58
CA PHE A 397 10.26 -21.37 -1.02
C PHE A 397 9.41 -20.18 -1.50
N VAL A 398 10.00 -18.98 -1.58
CA VAL A 398 9.34 -17.75 -2.01
C VAL A 398 9.34 -17.63 -3.54
N MET A 399 10.44 -17.99 -4.20
CA MET A 399 10.57 -17.90 -5.66
C MET A 399 9.70 -18.91 -6.41
N LYS A 400 9.39 -20.06 -5.81
CA LYS A 400 8.50 -21.06 -6.41
C LYS A 400 7.15 -20.46 -6.77
N THR A 401 6.58 -19.62 -5.90
CA THR A 401 5.33 -18.92 -6.19
C THR A 401 5.50 -17.76 -7.16
N TYR A 402 6.68 -17.18 -7.33
CA TYR A 402 6.90 -16.15 -8.37
C TYR A 402 6.87 -16.78 -9.76
N MET A 403 7.58 -17.90 -9.94
CA MET A 403 7.54 -18.67 -11.20
C MET A 403 6.15 -19.25 -11.48
N GLU A 404 5.47 -19.73 -10.43
CA GLU A 404 4.12 -20.25 -10.54
C GLU A 404 3.07 -19.13 -10.69
N ASP A 405 3.19 -17.95 -10.07
CA ASP A 405 2.28 -16.80 -10.27
C ASP A 405 2.44 -16.19 -11.66
N GLY A 406 3.68 -16.17 -12.18
CA GLY A 406 3.93 -15.94 -13.59
C GLY A 406 3.14 -16.90 -14.48
N LEU A 407 2.89 -18.14 -14.03
CA LEU A 407 2.03 -19.13 -14.68
C LEU A 407 0.55 -19.08 -14.21
N VAL A 408 0.21 -18.54 -13.04
CA VAL A 408 -1.18 -18.33 -12.57
C VAL A 408 -1.81 -17.17 -13.31
N SER A 409 -1.00 -16.23 -13.80
CA SER A 409 -1.38 -15.30 -14.85
C SER A 409 -1.97 -16.02 -16.09
N GLU A 410 -1.58 -17.26 -16.38
CA GLU A 410 -2.17 -18.07 -17.46
C GLU A 410 -3.48 -18.78 -17.06
N ARG A 411 -3.75 -18.95 -15.76
CA ARG A 411 -4.94 -19.66 -15.25
C ARG A 411 -6.15 -18.76 -15.05
N ASP A 412 -5.95 -17.45 -14.99
CA ASP A 412 -7.02 -16.45 -15.00
C ASP A 412 -6.88 -15.54 -16.23
N PRO A 413 -7.45 -15.96 -17.38
CA PRO A 413 -7.39 -15.20 -18.64
C PRO A 413 -7.91 -13.77 -18.50
N GLU A 414 -8.81 -13.51 -17.56
CA GLU A 414 -9.39 -12.18 -17.34
C GLU A 414 -8.41 -11.24 -16.63
N LYS A 415 -7.49 -11.75 -15.79
CA LYS A 415 -6.40 -10.93 -15.23
C LYS A 415 -5.32 -10.64 -16.26
N LEU A 416 -4.98 -11.61 -17.11
CA LEU A 416 -3.98 -11.42 -18.16
C LEU A 416 -4.39 -10.33 -19.17
N LYS A 417 -5.70 -10.24 -19.48
CA LYS A 417 -6.27 -9.17 -20.31
C LYS A 417 -6.15 -7.77 -19.71
N LYS A 418 -5.99 -7.65 -18.39
CA LYS A 418 -5.86 -6.35 -17.71
C LYS A 418 -4.44 -5.80 -17.72
N ILE A 419 -3.43 -6.65 -17.90
CA ILE A 419 -2.02 -6.22 -17.90
C ILE A 419 -1.76 -5.41 -19.17
N LEU A 420 -1.07 -4.27 -19.03
CA LEU A 420 -0.67 -3.46 -20.17
C LEU A 420 0.32 -4.22 -21.04
N SER A 421 0.17 -4.13 -22.37
CA SER A 421 1.18 -4.66 -23.28
C SER A 421 2.50 -3.89 -23.12
N MET A 422 3.63 -4.58 -23.25
CA MET A 422 4.95 -3.94 -23.09
C MET A 422 5.18 -2.81 -24.12
N GLY A 423 4.60 -2.93 -25.31
CA GLY A 423 4.63 -1.87 -26.33
C GLY A 423 3.81 -0.65 -25.94
N GLU A 424 2.66 -0.85 -25.28
CA GLU A 424 1.85 0.24 -24.75
C GLU A 424 2.54 0.97 -23.61
N VAL A 425 3.21 0.26 -22.71
CA VAL A 425 4.02 0.86 -21.63
C VAL A 425 5.08 1.80 -22.23
N LEU A 426 5.83 1.34 -23.23
CA LEU A 426 6.87 2.15 -23.88
C LEU A 426 6.30 3.38 -24.59
N GLU A 427 5.18 3.24 -25.30
CA GLU A 427 4.54 4.37 -25.98
C GLU A 427 4.00 5.40 -24.97
N ARG A 428 3.44 4.95 -23.83
CA ARG A 428 2.99 5.84 -22.75
C ARG A 428 4.16 6.59 -22.10
N MET A 429 5.25 5.90 -21.76
CA MET A 429 6.47 6.54 -21.24
C MET A 429 7.06 7.53 -22.25
N ARG A 430 7.06 7.19 -23.55
CA ARG A 430 7.50 8.10 -24.60
C ARG A 430 6.63 9.36 -24.63
N ARG A 431 5.30 9.24 -24.63
CA ARG A 431 4.41 10.42 -24.59
C ARG A 431 4.60 11.23 -23.33
N PHE A 432 4.76 10.58 -22.18
CA PHE A 432 5.06 11.25 -20.93
C PHE A 432 6.35 12.09 -21.03
N SER A 433 7.39 11.55 -21.66
CA SER A 433 8.65 12.28 -21.89
C SER A 433 8.53 13.49 -22.82
N GLU A 434 7.45 13.57 -23.60
CA GLU A 434 7.16 14.68 -24.51
C GLU A 434 6.40 15.82 -23.83
N LEU A 435 5.87 15.61 -22.61
CA LEU A 435 5.13 16.61 -21.85
C LEU A 435 6.05 17.64 -21.17
N SER A 436 5.56 18.87 -21.03
CA SER A 436 6.16 19.87 -20.13
C SER A 436 6.25 19.39 -18.69
N THR A 437 7.21 19.94 -17.95
CA THR A 437 7.49 19.60 -16.56
C THR A 437 6.28 19.84 -15.67
N LEU A 438 5.51 20.92 -15.86
CA LEU A 438 4.24 21.09 -15.15
C LEU A 438 3.28 19.91 -15.38
N LYS A 439 3.06 19.49 -16.63
CA LYS A 439 2.16 18.36 -16.90
C LYS A 439 2.66 17.06 -16.27
N ARG A 440 3.97 16.80 -16.31
CA ARG A 440 4.59 15.64 -15.66
C ARG A 440 4.42 15.69 -14.14
N SER A 441 4.73 16.81 -13.49
CA SER A 441 4.52 17.01 -12.05
C SER A 441 3.05 16.85 -11.66
N SER A 442 2.12 17.40 -12.46
CA SER A 442 0.69 17.23 -12.25
C SER A 442 0.23 15.78 -12.33
N LEU A 443 0.80 14.99 -13.25
CA LEU A 443 0.53 13.56 -13.36
C LEU A 443 1.12 12.77 -12.18
N ILE A 444 2.27 13.17 -11.63
CA ILE A 444 2.83 12.58 -10.41
C ILE A 444 1.92 12.84 -9.22
N VAL A 445 1.49 14.08 -9.02
CA VAL A 445 0.53 14.44 -7.96
C VAL A 445 -0.75 13.64 -8.12
N LEU A 446 -1.26 13.52 -9.35
CA LEU A 446 -2.46 12.75 -9.65
C LEU A 446 -2.27 11.25 -9.36
N ALA A 447 -1.16 10.65 -9.80
CA ALA A 447 -0.81 9.25 -9.55
C ALA A 447 -0.66 8.97 -8.04
N HIS A 448 -0.10 9.93 -7.31
CA HIS A 448 -0.03 9.87 -5.86
C HIS A 448 -1.44 9.89 -5.26
N MET A 449 -2.29 10.84 -5.67
CA MET A 449 -3.66 11.03 -5.16
C MET A 449 -4.59 9.86 -5.44
N ILE A 450 -4.62 9.28 -6.63
CA ILE A 450 -5.61 8.24 -6.94
C ILE A 450 -5.38 6.97 -6.10
N GLY A 451 -4.18 6.80 -5.56
CA GLY A 451 -3.84 5.68 -4.69
C GLY A 451 -3.56 4.40 -5.46
N THR A 452 -3.18 3.35 -4.72
CA THR A 452 -2.84 2.06 -5.35
C THR A 452 -3.96 1.05 -5.25
N SER A 453 -4.93 1.20 -4.33
CA SER A 453 -5.93 0.18 -4.00
C SER A 453 -7.17 0.15 -4.90
N ALA A 454 -7.33 1.11 -5.83
CA ALA A 454 -8.45 1.12 -6.76
C ALA A 454 -8.36 -0.06 -7.76
N ASP A 455 -9.49 -0.69 -8.09
CA ASP A 455 -9.56 -1.78 -9.08
C ASP A 455 -9.01 -1.34 -10.45
N GLU A 456 -9.14 -0.06 -10.78
CA GLU A 456 -8.61 0.56 -12.00
C GLU A 456 -7.07 0.56 -12.03
N MET A 457 -6.42 0.48 -10.88
CA MET A 457 -4.95 0.50 -10.74
C MET A 457 -4.31 -0.89 -10.77
N GLU A 458 -5.13 -1.95 -10.79
CA GLU A 458 -4.63 -3.33 -10.78
C GLU A 458 -3.74 -3.65 -11.99
N ALA A 459 -4.12 -3.15 -13.17
CA ALA A 459 -3.35 -3.29 -14.40
C ALA A 459 -1.90 -2.81 -14.24
N TYR A 460 -1.74 -1.56 -13.79
CA TYR A 460 -0.43 -0.92 -13.62
C TYR A 460 0.40 -1.61 -12.53
N ARG A 461 -0.23 -2.02 -11.41
CA ARG A 461 0.46 -2.77 -10.35
C ARG A 461 0.99 -4.10 -10.84
N LEU A 462 0.17 -4.86 -11.58
CA LEU A 462 0.59 -6.15 -12.12
C LEU A 462 1.70 -5.99 -13.15
N THR A 463 1.59 -5.00 -14.06
CA THR A 463 2.65 -4.68 -15.03
C THR A 463 3.96 -4.29 -14.32
N PHE A 464 3.93 -3.37 -13.35
CA PHE A 464 5.13 -2.98 -12.60
C PHE A 464 5.77 -4.18 -11.90
N ARG A 465 4.97 -5.04 -11.25
CA ARG A 465 5.44 -6.26 -10.57
C ARG A 465 6.10 -7.28 -11.53
N GLN A 466 5.71 -7.29 -12.80
CA GLN A 466 6.36 -8.15 -13.81
C GLN A 466 7.74 -7.62 -14.19
N LEU A 467 7.89 -6.30 -14.23
CA LEU A 467 9.16 -5.64 -14.55
C LEU A 467 10.12 -5.62 -13.34
N ASP A 468 9.60 -5.51 -12.12
CA ASP A 468 10.36 -5.51 -10.84
C ASP A 468 10.77 -6.95 -10.46
N THR A 469 11.87 -7.40 -11.06
CA THR A 469 12.33 -8.79 -10.93
C THR A 469 13.03 -9.07 -9.60
N ASP A 470 13.77 -8.10 -9.06
CA ASP A 470 14.48 -8.26 -7.78
C ASP A 470 13.59 -7.94 -6.57
N GLY A 471 12.44 -7.31 -6.79
CA GLY A 471 11.45 -7.03 -5.75
C GLY A 471 11.77 -5.79 -4.91
N SER A 472 12.67 -4.92 -5.38
CA SER A 472 13.07 -3.67 -4.71
C SER A 472 11.94 -2.67 -4.60
N GLY A 473 10.97 -2.74 -5.51
CA GLY A 473 9.89 -1.76 -5.60
C GLY A 473 10.27 -0.50 -6.36
N SER A 474 11.46 -0.47 -6.95
CA SER A 474 11.87 0.45 -8.00
C SER A 474 12.26 -0.37 -9.24
N LEU A 475 12.33 0.28 -10.40
CA LEU A 475 12.77 -0.35 -11.65
C LEU A 475 14.08 0.28 -12.06
N SER A 476 15.16 -0.48 -11.97
CA SER A 476 16.41 -0.08 -12.61
C SER A 476 16.29 -0.15 -14.14
N LEU A 477 17.12 0.63 -14.84
CA LEU A 477 17.12 0.67 -16.30
C LEU A 477 17.30 -0.74 -16.92
N GLU A 478 18.16 -1.55 -16.33
CA GLU A 478 18.44 -2.90 -16.79
C GLU A 478 17.26 -3.85 -16.52
N GLU A 479 16.67 -3.82 -15.32
CA GLU A 479 15.48 -4.64 -15.01
C GLU A 479 14.30 -4.30 -15.91
N PHE A 480 14.08 -3.01 -16.18
CA PHE A 480 13.03 -2.59 -17.09
C PHE A 480 13.27 -3.15 -18.49
N LYS A 481 14.49 -3.01 -19.02
CA LYS A 481 14.84 -3.52 -20.36
C LYS A 481 14.71 -5.02 -20.47
N GLU A 482 15.28 -5.75 -19.53
CA GLU A 482 15.20 -7.21 -19.48
C GLU A 482 13.76 -7.69 -19.32
N GLY A 483 12.98 -7.02 -18.45
CA GLY A 483 11.57 -7.29 -18.23
C GLY A 483 10.73 -7.12 -19.49
N ILE A 484 10.87 -5.99 -20.20
CA ILE A 484 10.19 -5.73 -21.48
C ILE A 484 10.55 -6.79 -22.52
N GLN A 485 11.83 -7.16 -22.66
CA GLN A 485 12.24 -8.18 -23.62
C GLN A 485 11.66 -9.55 -23.27
N ARG A 486 11.71 -9.94 -21.98
CA ARG A 486 11.18 -11.22 -21.51
C ARG A 486 9.68 -11.32 -21.72
N GLU A 487 8.92 -10.31 -21.30
CA GLU A 487 7.46 -10.34 -21.39
C GLU A 487 6.96 -10.14 -22.83
N SER A 488 7.65 -9.36 -23.67
CA SER A 488 7.29 -9.24 -25.10
C SER A 488 7.50 -10.54 -25.87
N LEU A 489 8.58 -11.27 -25.61
CA LEU A 489 8.78 -12.62 -26.18
C LEU A 489 7.70 -13.59 -25.71
N ARG A 490 7.25 -13.47 -24.47
CA ARG A 490 6.21 -14.33 -23.89
C ARG A 490 4.82 -14.02 -24.43
N LEU A 491 4.43 -12.76 -24.51
CA LEU A 491 3.07 -12.31 -24.86
C LEU A 491 2.91 -12.09 -26.37
N ASP A 492 3.87 -11.40 -26.99
CA ASP A 492 3.79 -10.94 -28.39
C ASP A 492 4.61 -11.83 -29.36
N GLN A 493 5.36 -12.81 -28.85
CA GLN A 493 6.23 -13.73 -29.60
C GLN A 493 7.30 -13.04 -30.45
N LYS A 494 7.59 -11.77 -30.17
CA LYS A 494 8.65 -10.99 -30.83
C LYS A 494 9.27 -10.01 -29.83
N PRO A 495 10.60 -9.80 -29.89
CA PRO A 495 11.24 -8.79 -29.07
C PRO A 495 10.77 -7.40 -29.48
N ILE A 496 10.61 -6.51 -28.51
CA ILE A 496 10.32 -5.11 -28.77
C ILE A 496 11.63 -4.33 -28.86
N GLU A 497 11.78 -3.52 -29.91
CA GLU A 497 12.91 -2.61 -30.03
C GLU A 497 12.64 -1.33 -29.24
N PHE A 498 13.64 -0.90 -28.48
CA PHE A 498 13.58 0.36 -27.75
C PHE A 498 13.83 1.55 -28.70
N PRO A 499 13.15 2.69 -28.51
CA PRO A 499 13.49 3.93 -29.21
C PRO A 499 14.96 4.31 -29.01
N ALA A 500 15.61 4.87 -30.04
CA ALA A 500 17.03 5.23 -29.97
C ALA A 500 17.33 6.26 -28.88
N ASN A 501 16.38 7.12 -28.56
CA ASN A 501 16.46 8.13 -27.50
C ASN A 501 15.96 7.62 -26.13
N PHE A 502 15.74 6.32 -25.95
CA PHE A 502 15.15 5.80 -24.72
C PHE A 502 16.03 6.08 -23.49
N ASN A 503 17.32 5.79 -23.56
CA ASN A 503 18.25 5.99 -22.45
C ASN A 503 18.53 7.47 -22.15
N ASP A 504 18.61 8.29 -23.19
CA ASP A 504 19.13 9.65 -23.08
C ASP A 504 18.02 10.70 -22.89
N GLU A 505 16.78 10.39 -23.28
CA GLU A 505 15.65 11.31 -23.19
C GLU A 505 14.44 10.73 -22.45
N ILE A 506 14.00 9.51 -22.79
CA ILE A 506 12.75 8.96 -22.25
C ILE A 506 12.91 8.56 -20.79
N TRP A 507 13.94 7.76 -20.47
CA TRP A 507 14.19 7.29 -19.12
C TRP A 507 14.41 8.45 -18.13
N PRO A 508 15.31 9.43 -18.41
CA PRO A 508 15.50 10.57 -17.52
C PRO A 508 14.27 11.47 -17.39
N ALA A 509 13.36 11.45 -18.35
CA ALA A 509 12.14 12.24 -18.27
C ALA A 509 11.06 11.58 -17.38
N VAL A 510 11.18 10.28 -17.13
CA VAL A 510 10.30 9.52 -16.22
C VAL A 510 10.87 9.46 -14.81
N ASP A 511 12.18 9.28 -14.67
CA ASP A 511 12.92 9.38 -13.41
C ASP A 511 13.06 10.86 -12.99
N LEU A 512 11.99 11.39 -12.39
CA LEU A 512 11.92 12.80 -12.03
C LEU A 512 12.68 13.12 -10.75
N ASN A 513 12.88 12.15 -9.86
CA ASN A 513 13.66 12.35 -8.63
C ASN A 513 15.17 12.11 -8.82
N GLU A 514 15.62 11.80 -10.04
CA GLU A 514 17.02 11.54 -10.38
C GLU A 514 17.69 10.45 -9.52
N SER A 515 16.93 9.41 -9.17
CA SER A 515 17.45 8.27 -8.38
C SER A 515 18.12 7.19 -9.22
N ASP A 516 18.15 7.36 -10.55
CA ASP A 516 18.52 6.37 -11.58
C ASP A 516 17.54 5.19 -11.72
N ASP A 517 16.59 5.04 -10.79
CA ASP A 517 15.55 4.03 -10.80
C ASP A 517 14.15 4.68 -10.88
N ILE A 518 13.20 4.00 -11.53
CA ILE A 518 11.80 4.46 -11.60
C ILE A 518 10.99 3.83 -10.46
N ASN A 519 10.47 4.63 -9.53
CA ASN A 519 9.58 4.14 -8.47
C ASN A 519 8.15 3.88 -8.98
N PHE A 520 7.30 3.28 -8.13
CA PHE A 520 5.94 2.91 -8.54
C PHE A 520 5.06 4.13 -8.92
N THR A 521 5.16 5.25 -8.18
CA THR A 521 4.39 6.46 -8.50
C THR A 521 4.84 7.10 -9.81
N GLU A 522 6.13 7.11 -10.13
CA GLU A 522 6.69 7.59 -11.41
C GLU A 522 6.25 6.71 -12.57
N PHE A 523 6.37 5.39 -12.43
CA PHE A 523 5.87 4.44 -13.43
C PHE A 523 4.37 4.64 -13.68
N LEU A 524 3.58 4.79 -12.60
CA LEU A 524 2.15 5.01 -12.71
C LEU A 524 1.87 6.32 -13.45
N ALA A 525 2.49 7.42 -13.04
CA ALA A 525 2.32 8.73 -13.68
C ALA A 525 2.67 8.69 -15.18
N ALA A 526 3.77 8.03 -15.55
CA ALA A 526 4.18 7.85 -16.93
C ALA A 526 3.21 6.99 -17.74
N CYS A 527 2.43 6.14 -17.08
CA CYS A 527 1.40 5.34 -17.70
C CYS A 527 0.01 5.99 -17.64
N LEU A 528 -0.22 7.08 -16.90
CA LEU A 528 -1.50 7.77 -16.88
C LEU A 528 -1.67 8.66 -18.12
N SER A 529 -2.90 8.71 -18.65
CA SER A 529 -3.25 9.59 -19.77
C SER A 529 -4.12 10.74 -19.28
N SER A 530 -3.78 11.98 -19.65
CA SER A 530 -4.42 13.17 -19.07
C SER A 530 -5.90 13.32 -19.42
N ASP A 531 -6.31 12.79 -20.57
CA ASP A 531 -7.69 12.77 -21.08
C ASP A 531 -8.64 11.86 -20.27
N GLN A 532 -8.09 10.91 -19.51
CA GLN A 532 -8.88 9.99 -18.67
C GLN A 532 -9.48 10.68 -17.43
N TYR A 533 -8.99 11.87 -17.08
CA TYR A 533 -9.31 12.53 -15.82
C TYR A 533 -10.14 13.80 -16.01
N ASN A 534 -11.20 13.91 -15.22
CA ASN A 534 -12.17 15.00 -15.28
C ASN A 534 -11.70 16.26 -14.53
N GLU A 535 -12.51 17.33 -14.62
CA GLU A 535 -12.26 18.62 -13.97
C GLU A 535 -12.01 18.50 -12.46
N SER A 536 -12.72 17.62 -11.75
CA SER A 536 -12.54 17.46 -10.29
C SER A 536 -11.18 16.89 -9.91
N HIS A 537 -10.60 16.00 -10.72
CA HIS A 537 -9.25 15.48 -10.48
C HIS A 537 -8.22 16.59 -10.68
N TRP A 538 -8.30 17.31 -11.79
CA TRP A 538 -7.36 18.41 -12.06
C TRP A 538 -7.49 19.56 -11.07
N ARG A 539 -8.71 19.87 -10.60
CA ARG A 539 -8.91 20.86 -9.53
C ARG A 539 -8.28 20.40 -8.20
N ALA A 540 -8.31 19.11 -7.88
CA ALA A 540 -7.62 18.59 -6.70
C ALA A 540 -6.09 18.71 -6.84
N VAL A 541 -5.53 18.35 -8.01
CA VAL A 541 -4.11 18.53 -8.30
C VAL A 541 -3.71 20.00 -8.18
N PHE A 542 -4.51 20.90 -8.75
CA PHE A 542 -4.31 22.35 -8.64
C PHE A 542 -4.20 22.81 -7.19
N GLN A 543 -5.08 22.31 -6.30
CA GLN A 543 -5.03 22.69 -4.88
C GLN A 543 -3.75 22.24 -4.18
N VAL A 544 -3.14 21.14 -4.61
CA VAL A 544 -1.82 20.75 -4.09
C VAL A 544 -0.72 21.63 -4.67
N LEU A 545 -0.79 21.96 -5.96
CA LEU A 545 0.21 22.82 -6.59
C LEU A 545 0.15 24.28 -6.11
N ASP A 546 -1.04 24.83 -5.85
CA ASP A 546 -1.26 26.17 -5.28
C ASP A 546 -0.91 26.16 -3.79
N VAL A 547 0.33 26.51 -3.48
CA VAL A 547 0.87 26.38 -2.12
C VAL A 547 0.37 27.50 -1.23
N ASN A 548 0.38 28.71 -1.77
CA ASN A 548 -0.03 29.93 -1.06
C ASN A 548 -1.57 30.08 -0.96
N LYS A 549 -2.34 29.22 -1.64
CA LYS A 549 -3.82 29.16 -1.63
C LYS A 549 -4.47 30.44 -2.14
N ASN A 550 -3.82 31.15 -3.07
CA ASN A 550 -4.36 32.39 -3.63
C ASN A 550 -5.30 32.15 -4.82
N GLY A 551 -5.46 30.90 -5.26
CA GLY A 551 -6.31 30.51 -6.40
C GLY A 551 -5.61 30.62 -7.76
N HIS A 552 -4.30 30.84 -7.78
CA HIS A 552 -3.47 30.98 -8.96
C HIS A 552 -2.13 30.25 -8.79
N LEU A 553 -1.68 29.55 -9.83
CA LEU A 553 -0.30 29.06 -9.89
C LEU A 553 0.63 30.15 -10.41
N SER A 554 1.80 30.25 -9.80
CA SER A 554 2.85 31.21 -10.14
C SER A 554 4.23 30.58 -9.98
N ALA A 555 5.27 31.27 -10.44
CA ALA A 555 6.66 30.87 -10.18
C ALA A 555 6.96 30.70 -8.68
N GLU A 556 6.29 31.45 -7.79
CA GLU A 556 6.49 31.33 -6.34
C GLU A 556 6.02 29.99 -5.79
N ASP A 557 4.90 29.47 -6.29
CA ASP A 557 4.40 28.15 -5.90
C ASP A 557 5.40 27.05 -6.28
N PHE A 558 6.06 27.20 -7.43
CA PHE A 558 7.08 26.28 -7.91
C PHE A 558 8.37 26.39 -7.11
N ARG A 559 8.77 27.59 -6.66
CA ARG A 559 9.91 27.76 -5.73
C ARG A 559 9.68 27.06 -4.41
N GLU A 560 8.47 27.14 -3.87
CA GLU A 560 8.15 26.50 -2.60
C GLU A 560 8.06 24.97 -2.75
N LEU A 561 7.51 24.49 -3.86
CA LEU A 561 7.44 23.07 -4.20
C LEU A 561 8.83 22.45 -4.41
N PHE A 562 9.59 23.03 -5.34
CA PHE A 562 10.84 22.49 -5.86
C PHE A 562 12.05 23.16 -5.21
N HIS A 563 11.94 23.46 -3.92
CA HIS A 563 12.93 24.19 -3.12
C HIS A 563 14.32 23.54 -3.04
N ASP A 564 14.42 22.25 -3.38
CA ASP A 564 15.69 21.51 -3.48
C ASP A 564 16.43 21.77 -4.81
N ASN A 565 15.79 22.41 -5.80
CA ASN A 565 16.38 22.76 -7.09
C ASN A 565 17.02 24.16 -7.08
N GLU A 566 17.90 24.45 -8.03
CA GLU A 566 18.43 25.81 -8.19
C GLU A 566 17.33 26.77 -8.66
N GLU A 567 17.35 28.03 -8.19
CA GLU A 567 16.36 29.07 -8.58
C GLU A 567 16.20 29.18 -10.10
N LYS A 568 17.30 29.02 -10.83
CA LYS A 568 17.28 29.06 -12.29
C LYS A 568 16.49 27.89 -12.88
N GLU A 569 16.64 26.68 -12.34
CA GLU A 569 15.92 25.49 -12.80
C GLU A 569 14.42 25.63 -12.55
N VAL A 570 14.04 26.15 -11.38
CA VAL A 570 12.63 26.43 -11.05
C VAL A 570 12.02 27.46 -12.01
N LEU A 571 12.75 28.53 -12.33
CA LEU A 571 12.32 29.51 -13.32
C LEU A 571 12.24 28.92 -14.72
N ASP A 572 13.21 28.11 -15.12
CA ASP A 572 13.21 27.42 -16.41
C ASP A 572 11.97 26.50 -16.54
N ILE A 573 11.56 25.79 -15.47
CA ILE A 573 10.30 25.02 -15.41
C ILE A 573 9.08 25.93 -15.65
N TRP A 574 9.02 27.08 -14.98
CA TRP A 574 7.92 28.03 -15.16
C TRP A 574 7.90 28.60 -16.60
N HIS A 575 9.07 28.85 -17.16
CA HIS A 575 9.24 29.36 -18.53
C HIS A 575 8.95 28.34 -19.61
N GLU A 576 8.85 27.04 -19.30
CA GLU A 576 8.32 26.05 -20.26
C GLU A 576 6.88 26.36 -20.68
N ILE A 577 6.12 27.06 -19.82
CA ILE A 577 4.71 27.35 -20.03
C ILE A 577 4.38 28.85 -20.02
N CYS A 578 5.21 29.71 -19.42
CA CYS A 578 4.94 31.15 -19.29
C CYS A 578 6.18 32.01 -19.59
N ASP A 579 6.08 32.93 -20.56
CA ASP A 579 7.18 33.83 -20.95
C ASP A 579 7.42 34.97 -19.94
N LYS A 580 6.68 35.01 -18.82
CA LYS A 580 6.79 36.05 -17.79
C LYS A 580 6.97 35.47 -16.39
N ASP A 581 7.93 36.03 -15.66
CA ASP A 581 8.20 35.68 -14.24
C ASP A 581 6.99 35.96 -13.32
N ASP A 582 6.21 36.99 -13.62
CA ASP A 582 5.01 37.40 -12.86
C ASP A 582 3.69 36.86 -13.43
N GLY A 583 3.78 35.97 -14.43
CA GLY A 583 2.62 35.31 -14.99
C GLY A 583 1.90 34.45 -13.94
N THR A 584 0.60 34.24 -14.13
CA THR A 584 -0.18 33.36 -13.27
C THR A 584 -1.19 32.54 -14.08
N LEU A 585 -1.53 31.33 -13.58
CA LEU A 585 -2.60 30.48 -14.12
C LEU A 585 -3.73 30.35 -13.09
N SER A 586 -4.93 30.76 -13.45
CA SER A 586 -6.12 30.43 -12.64
C SER A 586 -6.41 28.93 -12.69
N ALA A 587 -7.20 28.43 -11.74
CA ALA A 587 -7.64 27.03 -11.72
C ALA A 587 -8.28 26.59 -13.05
N GLU A 588 -9.16 27.41 -13.64
CA GLU A 588 -9.83 27.10 -14.91
C GLU A 588 -8.85 27.05 -16.09
N GLN A 589 -7.86 27.93 -16.10
CA GLN A 589 -6.81 27.96 -17.13
C GLN A 589 -5.90 26.74 -17.02
N TYR A 590 -5.49 26.38 -15.80
CA TYR A 590 -4.71 25.17 -15.53
C TYR A 590 -5.47 23.90 -15.94
N ILE A 591 -6.75 23.77 -15.59
CA ILE A 591 -7.54 22.60 -15.97
C ILE A 591 -7.68 22.52 -17.50
N HIS A 592 -7.93 23.65 -18.16
CA HIS A 592 -7.94 23.72 -19.62
C HIS A 592 -6.59 23.31 -20.22
N PHE A 593 -5.47 23.73 -19.63
CA PHE A 593 -4.13 23.33 -20.04
C PHE A 593 -3.88 21.83 -19.89
N MET A 594 -4.36 21.21 -18.79
CA MET A 594 -4.21 19.76 -18.55
C MET A 594 -5.08 18.90 -19.48
N GLN A 595 -6.29 19.35 -19.81
CA GLN A 595 -7.24 18.60 -20.63
C GLN A 595 -6.94 18.64 -22.12
N ASN A 596 -6.19 19.64 -22.59
CA ASN A 596 -5.79 19.72 -23.98
C ASN A 596 -4.36 19.15 -24.10
N GLU A 597 -4.26 17.98 -24.72
CA GLU A 597 -3.01 17.60 -25.38
C GLU A 597 -2.68 18.71 -26.37
N VAL A 598 -1.51 19.32 -26.22
CA VAL A 598 -1.08 20.28 -27.24
C VAL A 598 -0.80 19.42 -28.48
N PRO A 599 -1.56 19.58 -29.58
CA PRO A 599 -1.31 18.77 -30.76
C PRO A 599 0.11 19.02 -31.25
N ALA A 600 0.85 17.93 -31.49
CA ALA A 600 2.22 17.93 -32.01
C ALA A 600 2.41 18.84 -33.24
#